data_AF-A0A355TRH2-F1
#
_entry.id   AF-A0A355TRH2-F1
#
_cell.length_a   1.000
_cell.length_b   1.000
_cell.length_c   1.000
_cell.angle_alpha   90.00
_cell.angle_beta   90.00
_cell.angle_gamma   90.00
#
_symmetry.space_group_name_H-M   'P 1'
#
loop_
_entity.id
_entity.type
_entity.pdbx_description
1 polymer ?
#
loop_
_entity_poly.entity_id
_entity_poly.type
_entity_poly.pdbx_seq_one_letter_code
_entity_poly.pdbx_strand_id
1 'polypeptide(L)' 'VFQFGPVVVRGAKIFEKNGQRWLGMPGRISDSGEWGDFAYFLDKEMKILVEKAIIDKYQKTYG' A
#
# COMPACT_ATOMS: atom_id res chain seq x y z
N VAL A 1 5.12 0.25 -30.51
CA VAL A 1 5.45 0.53 -29.10
C VAL A 1 4.24 0.15 -28.27
N PHE A 2 4.33 -0.90 -27.44
CA PHE A 2 3.24 -1.25 -26.52
C PHE A 2 3.34 -0.34 -25.31
N GLN A 3 2.40 0.60 -25.18
CA GLN A 3 2.25 1.40 -23.96
C GLN A 3 1.28 0.66 -23.05
N PHE A 4 1.79 0.13 -21.94
CA PHE A 4 0.90 -0.35 -20.89
C PHE A 4 0.14 0.84 -20.32
N GLY A 5 -1.19 0.69 -20.22
CA GLY A 5 -2.02 1.64 -19.49
C GLY A 5 -1.67 1.66 -18.00
N PRO A 6 -2.31 2.55 -17.22
CA PRO A 6 -2.05 2.65 -15.79
C PRO A 6 -2.31 1.31 -15.09
N VAL A 7 -1.40 0.92 -14.20
CA VAL A 7 -1.55 -0.26 -13.35
C VAL A 7 -2.39 0.11 -12.13
N VAL A 8 -3.45 -0.66 -11.86
CA VAL A 8 -4.30 -0.49 -10.68
C VAL A 8 -3.95 -1.57 -9.67
N VAL A 9 -3.43 -1.18 -8.51
CA VAL A 9 -3.19 -2.08 -7.36
C VAL A 9 -4.39 -1.99 -6.42
N ARG A 10 -5.08 -3.13 -6.21
CA ARG A 10 -6.24 -3.23 -5.31
C ARG A 10 -5.88 -4.02 -4.05
N GLY A 11 -6.62 -3.78 -2.97
CA GLY A 11 -6.50 -4.55 -1.72
C GLY A 11 -5.48 -4.00 -0.72
N ALA A 12 -4.84 -2.87 -1.02
CA ALA A 12 -4.08 -2.12 -0.01
C ALA A 12 -5.01 -1.59 1.09
N LYS A 13 -4.52 -1.53 2.32
CA LYS A 13 -5.30 -1.13 3.50
C LYS A 13 -4.52 -0.13 4.33
N ILE A 14 -5.23 0.84 4.91
CA ILE A 14 -4.67 1.70 5.96
C ILE A 14 -4.88 0.97 7.29
N PHE A 15 -3.80 0.82 8.04
CA PHE A 15 -3.83 0.29 9.39
C PHE A 15 -3.59 1.43 10.38
N GLU A 16 -4.17 1.31 11.58
CA GLU A 16 -3.99 2.29 12.65
C GLU A 16 -3.75 1.57 13.98
N LYS A 17 -2.74 2.01 14.73
CA LYS A 17 -2.49 1.56 16.09
C LYS A 17 -1.85 2.69 16.89
N ASN A 18 -2.41 3.02 18.06
CA ASN A 18 -1.91 4.08 18.95
C ASN A 18 -1.69 5.43 18.23
N GLY A 19 -2.60 5.79 17.30
CA GLY A 19 -2.51 7.03 16.50
C GLY A 19 -1.48 7.00 15.37
N GLN A 20 -0.66 5.95 15.25
CA GLN A 20 0.21 5.75 14.11
C GLN A 20 -0.55 5.02 13.00
N ARG A 21 -0.47 5.56 11.78
CA ARG A 21 -1.07 4.99 10.57
C ARG A 21 0.01 4.57 9.58
N TRP A 22 -0.21 3.46 8.89
CA TRP A 22 0.66 2.99 7.81
C TRP A 22 -0.14 2.31 6.70
N LEU A 23 0.44 2.23 5.52
CA LEU A 23 -0.13 1.53 4.37
C LEU A 23 0.38 0.09 4.36
N GLY A 24 -0.53 -0.88 4.51
CA GLY A 24 -0.23 -2.26 4.20
C GLY A 24 -0.59 -2.57 2.76
N MET A 25 0.36 -3.15 2.03
CA MET A 25 0.17 -3.55 0.65
C MET A 25 -0.68 -4.83 0.56
N PRO A 26 -1.33 -5.10 -0.59
CA PRO A 26 -2.06 -6.35 -0.75
C PRO A 26 -1.08 -7.53 -0.63
N GLY A 27 -1.40 -8.44 0.27
CA GLY A 27 -0.64 -9.65 0.52
C GLY A 27 -1.53 -10.88 0.60
N ARG A 28 -0.89 -12.04 0.57
CA ARG A 28 -1.54 -13.35 0.72
C ARG A 28 -0.70 -14.20 1.67
N ILE A 29 -1.37 -15.05 2.44
CA ILE A 29 -0.71 -16.12 3.18
C ILE A 29 -0.23 -17.16 2.16
N SER A 30 1.08 -17.35 2.12
CA SER A 30 1.73 -18.41 1.33
C SER A 30 1.37 -19.79 1.88
N ASP A 31 1.65 -20.84 1.10
CA ASP A 31 1.35 -22.22 1.51
C ASP A 31 2.15 -22.64 2.76
N SER A 32 3.24 -21.93 3.10
CA SER A 32 4.00 -22.11 4.34
C SER A 32 3.40 -21.42 5.56
N GLY A 33 2.30 -20.67 5.39
CA GLY A 33 1.67 -19.89 6.47
C GLY A 33 2.24 -18.49 6.67
N GLU A 34 3.28 -18.12 5.91
CA GLU A 34 3.89 -16.79 6.01
C GLU A 34 3.10 -15.75 5.20
N TRP A 35 2.94 -14.55 5.76
CA TRP A 35 2.34 -13.42 5.05
C TRP A 35 3.36 -12.77 4.11
N GLY A 36 3.05 -12.73 2.82
CA GLY A 36 3.86 -12.04 1.82
C GLY A 36 3.04 -11.03 1.04
N ASP A 37 3.62 -9.85 0.79
CA ASP A 37 3.01 -8.84 -0.08
C ASP A 37 3.08 -9.30 -1.54
N PHE A 38 1.93 -9.31 -2.23
CA PHE A 38 1.84 -9.63 -3.66
C PHE A 38 2.39 -8.48 -4.51
N ALA A 39 2.19 -7.24 -4.06
CA ALA A 39 2.75 -6.04 -4.68
C ALA A 39 3.52 -5.27 -3.62
N TYR A 40 4.74 -4.86 -3.94
CA TYR A 40 5.61 -4.16 -3.01
C TYR A 40 6.43 -3.11 -3.74
N PHE A 41 6.89 -2.10 -2.99
CA PHE A 41 7.80 -1.10 -3.50
C PHE A 41 9.23 -1.61 -3.39
N LEU A 42 9.97 -1.58 -4.49
CA LEU A 42 11.41 -1.84 -4.48
C LEU A 42 12.18 -0.63 -3.90
N ASP A 43 11.69 0.58 -4.19
CA ASP A 43 12.25 1.83 -3.71
C ASP A 43 11.56 2.28 -2.42
N LYS A 44 12.36 2.45 -1.37
CA LYS A 44 11.91 2.88 -0.05
C LYS A 44 11.41 4.33 -0.05
N GLU A 45 12.02 5.22 -0.84
CA GLU A 45 11.58 6.62 -0.92
C GLU A 45 10.21 6.70 -1.59
N MET A 46 10.04 5.94 -2.68
CA MET A 46 8.75 5.83 -3.37
C MET A 46 7.65 5.29 -2.45
N LYS A 47 7.97 4.28 -1.63
CA LYS A 47 7.04 3.76 -0.62
C LYS A 47 6.55 4.87 0.33
N ILE A 48 7.49 5.65 0.88
CA ILE A 48 7.17 6.72 1.84
C ILE A 48 6.29 7.79 1.19
N LEU A 49 6.61 8.17 -0.05
CA LEU A 49 5.82 9.17 -0.80
C LEU A 49 4.39 8.71 -1.05
N VAL A 50 4.21 7.46 -1.50
CA VAL A 50 2.88 6.91 -1.79
C VAL A 50 2.07 6.72 -0.50
N GLU A 51 2.69 6.19 0.56
CA GLU A 51 2.05 6.04 1.86
C GLU A 51 1.54 7.38 2.40
N LYS A 52 2.40 8.41 2.38
CA LYS A 52 2.03 9.76 2.81
C LYS A 52 0.86 10.32 1.98
N ALA A 53 0.93 10.23 0.65
CA ALA A 53 -0.12 10.74 -0.23
C ALA A 53 -1.48 10.06 0.03
N ILE A 54 -1.48 8.76 0.28
CA ILE A 54 -2.71 7.99 0.58
C ILE A 54 -3.26 8.35 1.96
N ILE A 55 -2.41 8.42 2.99
CA ILE A 55 -2.83 8.79 4.35
C ILE A 55 -3.38 10.21 4.39
N ASP A 56 -2.70 11.17 3.75
CA ASP A 56 -3.15 12.57 3.66
C ASP A 56 -4.52 12.64 2.97
N LYS A 57 -4.74 11.87 1.90
CA LYS A 57 -6.02 11.82 1.20
C LYS A 57 -7.12 11.20 2.07
N TYR A 58 -6.81 10.14 2.80
CA TYR A 58 -7.74 9.52 3.74
C TYR A 58 -8.16 10.49 4.84
N GLN A 59 -7.20 11.17 5.46
CA GLN A 59 -7.47 12.20 6.49
C GLN A 59 -8.36 13.31 5.96
N LYS A 60 -8.10 13.85 4.76
CA LYS A 60 -8.96 14.88 4.16
C LYS A 60 -10.39 14.42 3.86
N THR A 61 -10.60 13.12 3.72
CA THR A 61 -11.89 12.54 3.32
C THR A 61 -12.71 12.09 4.52
N TYR A 62 -12.05 11.67 5.60
CA TYR A 62 -12.70 11.00 6.74
C TYR A 62 -12.31 11.57 8.11
N GLY A 63 -11.40 12.55 8.18
CA GLY A 63 -11.02 13.26 9.40
C GLY A 63 -11.68 14.62 9.47
#